data_AF-A0A7I9Y233-F1
#
_entry.id   AF-A0A7I9Y233-F1
#
_cell.length_a   1.000
_cell.length_b   1.000
_cell.length_c   1.000
_cell.angle_alpha   90.00
_cell.angle_beta   90.00
_cell.angle_gamma   90.00
#
_symmetry.space_group_name_H-M   'P 1'
#
loop_
_entity.id
_entity.type
_entity.pdbx_description
1 polymer ?
#
loop_
_entity_poly.entity_id
_entity_poly.type
_entity_poly.pdbx_seq_one_letter_code
_entity_poly.pdbx_strand_id
1 'polypeptide(L)'
;MGRESFGPEVVWAIEDCRHLSARLERDLMGFGQSVVRVPPKLMAQTRASARTRGKSDPIDALAVARGFLREPDLPVASHDEVSRELKLLVDRREVLVAQRTATINRLLWRVHELDPDHAPKARSLDLAKHRRILGDWLATVPGLVAELARDELADIIRLTETINALTKRIGQRVRHVAPVLLALPGCGS
;
A
#
# COMPACT_ATOMS: atom_id res chain seq x y z
N MET A 1 -20.52 7.17 27.93
CA MET A 1 -20.71 8.63 27.82
C MET A 1 -21.34 9.11 26.51
N GLY A 2 -21.22 8.43 25.36
CA GLY A 2 -21.83 8.92 24.09
C GLY A 2 -23.34 8.65 23.91
N ARG A 3 -23.88 7.59 24.53
CA ARG A 3 -25.28 7.17 24.34
C ARG A 3 -26.32 8.06 25.03
N GLU A 4 -25.92 8.81 26.06
CA GLU A 4 -26.87 9.59 26.88
C GLU A 4 -27.25 10.94 26.24
N SER A 5 -26.49 11.43 25.26
CA SER A 5 -26.74 12.74 24.61
C SER A 5 -27.22 12.66 23.15
N PHE A 6 -27.07 11.53 22.45
CA PHE A 6 -27.22 11.46 20.98
C PHE A 6 -28.18 10.37 20.45
N GLY A 7 -28.91 9.69 21.33
CA GLY A 7 -29.86 8.63 20.94
C GLY A 7 -29.23 7.23 20.80
N PRO A 8 -30.04 6.21 20.43
CA PRO A 8 -29.62 4.80 20.51
C PRO A 8 -28.64 4.35 19.42
N GLU A 9 -28.59 5.02 18.26
CA GLU A 9 -27.70 4.69 17.14
C GLU A 9 -26.68 5.82 16.90
N VAL A 10 -25.47 5.64 17.42
CA VAL A 10 -24.36 6.58 17.21
C VAL A 10 -23.41 6.02 16.14
N VAL A 11 -23.23 6.79 15.06
CA VAL A 11 -22.25 6.50 14.01
C VAL A 11 -21.08 7.47 14.12
N TRP A 12 -19.86 6.93 14.19
CA TRP A 12 -18.62 7.68 14.31
C TRP A 12 -17.98 7.85 12.94
N ALA A 13 -18.08 9.05 12.39
CA ALA A 13 -17.34 9.41 11.18
C ALA A 13 -15.89 9.77 11.57
N ILE A 14 -14.90 9.16 10.90
CA ILE A 14 -13.47 9.39 11.15
C ILE A 14 -12.76 9.68 9.81
N GLU A 15 -11.83 10.64 9.79
CA GLU A 15 -10.99 10.86 8.61
C GLU A 15 -10.17 9.59 8.30
N ASP A 16 -10.11 9.17 7.02
CA ASP A 16 -9.39 7.97 6.58
C ASP A 16 -7.85 8.15 6.61
N CYS A 17 -7.31 8.35 7.81
CA CYS A 17 -5.90 8.47 8.13
C CYS A 17 -5.41 7.19 8.84
N ARG A 18 -5.41 6.07 8.12
CA ARG A 18 -5.26 4.69 8.68
C ARG A 18 -4.06 4.44 9.58
N HIS A 19 -2.99 5.23 9.45
CA HIS A 19 -1.81 5.16 10.31
C HIS A 19 -2.05 5.75 11.72
N LEU A 20 -3.04 6.65 11.86
CA LEU A 20 -3.41 7.34 13.10
C LEU A 20 -4.77 6.88 13.65
N SER A 21 -5.74 6.60 12.78
CA SER A 21 -7.13 6.28 13.18
C SER A 21 -7.34 4.83 13.62
N ALA A 22 -6.47 3.90 13.23
CA ALA A 22 -6.73 2.46 13.37
C ALA A 22 -6.96 1.98 14.82
N ARG A 23 -6.32 2.61 15.82
CA ARG A 23 -6.54 2.24 17.23
C ARG A 23 -7.91 2.74 17.72
N LEU A 24 -8.25 3.98 17.42
CA LEU A 24 -9.54 4.59 17.75
C LEU A 24 -10.70 3.82 17.09
N GLU A 25 -10.54 3.45 15.82
CA GLU A 25 -11.51 2.63 15.10
C GLU A 25 -11.75 1.28 15.78
N ARG A 26 -10.69 0.59 16.24
CA ARG A 26 -10.80 -0.68 16.96
C ARG A 26 -11.51 -0.52 18.30
N ASP A 27 -11.16 0.51 19.06
CA ASP A 27 -11.75 0.74 20.38
C ASP A 27 -13.25 1.03 20.23
N LEU A 28 -13.64 1.91 19.30
CA LEU A 28 -15.05 2.23 19.02
C LEU A 28 -15.84 1.00 18.56
N MET A 29 -15.30 0.19 17.64
CA MET A 29 -15.96 -1.04 17.22
C MET A 29 -16.00 -2.10 18.33
N GLY A 30 -14.98 -2.19 19.18
CA GLY A 30 -14.96 -3.05 20.37
C GLY A 30 -16.05 -2.69 21.39
N PHE A 31 -16.45 -1.42 21.44
CA PHE A 31 -17.61 -0.95 22.20
C PHE A 31 -18.94 -1.03 21.43
N GLY A 32 -19.00 -1.79 20.34
CA GLY A 32 -20.20 -1.99 19.52
C GLY A 32 -20.69 -0.73 18.82
N GLN A 33 -19.80 0.24 18.57
CA GLN A 33 -20.14 1.46 17.85
C GLN A 33 -19.97 1.26 16.33
N SER A 34 -20.83 1.90 15.53
CA SER A 34 -20.68 1.95 14.08
C SER A 34 -19.66 3.02 13.70
N VAL A 35 -18.73 2.72 12.80
CA VAL A 35 -17.67 3.64 12.37
C VAL A 35 -17.70 3.77 10.86
N VAL A 36 -17.61 4.99 10.33
CA VAL A 36 -17.57 5.27 8.88
C VAL A 36 -16.31 6.05 8.57
N ARG A 37 -15.57 5.61 7.54
CA ARG A 37 -14.36 6.31 7.08
C ARG A 37 -14.74 7.37 6.05
N VAL A 38 -14.29 8.60 6.27
CA VAL A 38 -14.48 9.72 5.34
C VAL A 38 -13.14 10.01 4.64
N PRO A 39 -13.03 9.77 3.32
CA PRO A 39 -11.83 10.10 2.57
C PRO A 39 -11.47 11.59 2.67
N PRO A 40 -10.19 11.94 2.93
CA PRO A 40 -9.74 13.34 3.02
C PRO A 40 -10.11 14.20 1.80
N LYS A 41 -10.22 13.57 0.61
CA LYS A 41 -10.62 14.22 -0.65
C LYS A 41 -12.06 14.74 -0.61
N LEU A 42 -12.98 14.05 0.07
CA LEU A 42 -14.36 14.53 0.27
C LEU A 42 -14.42 15.69 1.26
N MET A 43 -13.42 15.81 2.14
CA MET A 43 -13.28 16.94 3.06
C MET A 43 -12.60 18.15 2.42
N ALA A 44 -11.94 18.00 1.25
CA ALA A 44 -11.20 19.09 0.60
C ALA A 44 -12.10 20.24 0.16
N GLN A 45 -13.32 19.95 -0.32
CA GLN A 45 -14.31 20.98 -0.68
C GLN A 45 -14.84 21.72 0.55
N THR A 46 -14.91 21.05 1.70
CA THR A 46 -15.34 21.65 2.99
C THR A 46 -14.23 22.51 3.61
N ARG A 47 -12.96 22.11 3.46
CA ARG A 47 -11.78 22.87 3.90
C ARG A 47 -11.61 24.20 3.15
N ALA A 48 -12.01 24.27 1.88
CA ALA A 48 -11.95 25.51 1.10
C ALA A 48 -12.85 26.64 1.68
N SER A 49 -13.94 26.27 2.36
CA SER A 49 -14.93 27.21 2.90
C SER A 49 -14.70 27.60 4.37
N ALA A 50 -13.75 26.97 5.08
CA ALA A 50 -13.67 27.02 6.55
C ALA A 50 -12.28 27.42 7.07
N ARG A 51 -11.62 28.42 6.45
CA ARG A 51 -10.38 29.01 7.00
C ARG A 51 -10.67 29.87 8.24
N THR A 52 -11.01 29.21 9.34
CA THR A 52 -11.11 29.82 10.67
C THR A 52 -9.83 29.51 11.43
N ARG A 53 -9.16 30.54 11.98
CA ARG A 53 -7.90 30.38 12.73
C ARG A 53 -8.20 29.81 14.13
N GLY A 54 -7.70 28.61 14.45
CA GLY A 54 -7.93 27.91 15.71
C GLY A 54 -7.27 26.52 15.76
N LYS A 55 -7.51 25.72 16.82
CA LYS A 55 -7.08 24.31 16.89
C LYS A 55 -7.76 23.51 15.77
N SER A 56 -7.00 22.66 15.09
CA SER A 56 -7.45 21.87 13.93
C SER A 56 -8.48 20.81 14.29
N ASP A 57 -8.37 20.16 15.44
CA ASP A 57 -9.16 18.95 15.75
C ASP A 57 -10.69 19.15 15.72
N PRO A 58 -11.28 20.22 16.32
CA PRO A 58 -12.73 20.44 16.24
C PRO A 58 -13.21 20.83 14.83
N ILE A 59 -12.35 21.50 14.05
CA ILE A 59 -12.63 21.91 12.68
C ILE A 59 -12.64 20.67 11.77
N ASP A 60 -11.67 19.79 11.97
CA ASP A 60 -11.53 18.54 11.23
C ASP A 60 -12.69 17.59 11.57
N ALA A 61 -13.05 17.43 12.85
CA ALA A 61 -14.20 16.62 13.25
C ALA A 61 -15.52 17.10 12.62
N LEU A 62 -15.75 18.41 12.56
CA LEU A 62 -16.93 18.98 11.91
C LEU A 62 -16.91 18.76 10.39
N ALA A 63 -15.74 18.89 9.76
CA ALA A 63 -15.57 18.63 8.33
C ALA A 63 -15.81 17.16 7.98
N VAL A 64 -15.33 16.23 8.82
CA VAL A 64 -15.58 14.78 8.71
C VAL A 64 -17.08 14.49 8.82
N ALA A 65 -17.76 15.02 9.86
CA ALA A 65 -19.19 14.81 10.05
C ALA A 65 -20.04 15.34 8.87
N ARG A 66 -19.68 16.52 8.34
CA ARG A 66 -20.33 17.09 7.14
C ARG A 66 -20.07 16.26 5.88
N GLY A 67 -18.87 15.70 5.74
CA GLY A 67 -18.55 14.78 4.65
C GLY A 67 -19.40 13.52 4.70
N PHE A 68 -19.58 12.94 5.90
CA PHE A 68 -20.44 11.79 6.11
C PHE A 68 -21.91 12.06 5.78
N LEU A 69 -22.48 13.16 6.28
CA LEU A 69 -23.89 13.50 6.01
C LEU A 69 -24.22 13.73 4.53
N ARG A 70 -23.22 14.09 3.71
CA ARG A 70 -23.40 14.29 2.27
C ARG A 70 -23.35 13.00 1.47
N GLU A 71 -22.75 11.96 2.03
CA GLU A 71 -22.42 10.72 1.33
C GLU A 71 -22.95 9.53 2.16
N PRO A 72 -24.28 9.30 2.13
CA PRO A 72 -24.94 8.30 2.99
C PRO A 72 -24.49 6.86 2.70
N ASP A 73 -23.95 6.61 1.51
CA ASP A 73 -23.47 5.29 1.07
C ASP A 73 -21.98 5.04 1.38
N LEU A 74 -21.35 5.88 2.21
CA LEU A 74 -19.97 5.64 2.62
C LEU A 74 -19.85 4.28 3.34
N PRO A 75 -18.83 3.48 2.99
CA PRO A 75 -18.68 2.16 3.56
C PRO A 75 -18.44 2.26 5.07
N VAL A 76 -19.29 1.58 5.84
CA VAL A 76 -19.07 1.33 7.25
C VAL A 76 -17.77 0.56 7.38
N ALA A 77 -16.86 1.07 8.21
CA ALA A 77 -15.62 0.40 8.52
C ALA A 77 -15.95 -0.94 9.18
N SER A 78 -15.76 -2.02 8.44
CA SER A 78 -15.76 -3.37 8.99
C SER A 78 -14.32 -3.73 9.37
N HIS A 79 -14.14 -4.20 10.60
CA HIS A 79 -12.97 -5.00 10.96
C HIS A 79 -13.21 -6.44 10.52
N ASP A 80 -13.28 -6.66 9.21
CA ASP A 80 -13.06 -7.99 8.71
C ASP A 80 -11.55 -8.30 8.88
N GLU A 81 -11.24 -9.28 9.73
CA GLU A 81 -9.87 -9.71 10.01
C GLU A 81 -9.14 -10.04 8.71
N VAL A 82 -9.86 -10.59 7.73
CA VAL A 82 -9.31 -10.93 6.41
C VAL A 82 -8.91 -9.69 5.63
N SER A 83 -9.70 -8.61 5.68
CA SER A 83 -9.37 -7.32 5.06
C SER A 83 -8.11 -6.70 5.67
N ARG A 84 -7.90 -6.83 6.99
CA ARG A 84 -6.66 -6.38 7.65
C ARG A 84 -5.47 -7.22 7.23
N GLU A 85 -5.60 -8.55 7.20
CA GLU A 85 -4.52 -9.44 6.76
C GLU A 85 -4.13 -9.19 5.29
N LEU A 86 -5.12 -8.98 4.42
CA LEU A 86 -4.88 -8.61 3.02
C LEU A 86 -4.12 -7.29 2.90
N LYS A 87 -4.50 -6.27 3.66
CA LYS A 87 -3.79 -4.98 3.68
C LYS A 87 -2.33 -5.14 4.07
N LEU A 88 -2.03 -5.91 5.12
CA LEU A 88 -0.65 -6.19 5.55
C LEU A 88 0.18 -6.88 4.47
N LEU A 89 -0.42 -7.85 3.75
CA LEU A 89 0.25 -8.55 2.65
C LEU A 89 0.52 -7.61 1.46
N VAL A 90 -0.45 -6.78 1.10
CA VAL A 90 -0.33 -5.79 0.02
C VAL A 90 0.76 -4.77 0.36
N ASP A 91 0.73 -4.19 1.56
CA ASP A 91 1.70 -3.18 2.00
C ASP A 91 3.11 -3.76 2.00
N ARG A 92 3.28 -5.00 2.49
CA ARG A 92 4.57 -5.68 2.43
C ARG A 92 5.05 -5.87 0.99
N ARG A 93 4.16 -6.27 0.08
CA ARG A 93 4.50 -6.43 -1.34
C ARG A 93 4.94 -5.11 -1.95
N GLU A 94 4.23 -4.01 -1.69
CA GLU A 94 4.56 -2.68 -2.22
C GLU A 94 5.94 -2.20 -1.74
N VAL A 95 6.24 -2.37 -0.45
CA VAL A 95 7.58 -2.07 0.11
C VAL A 95 8.67 -2.86 -0.62
N LEU A 96 8.46 -4.16 -0.85
CA LEU A 96 9.44 -4.99 -1.55
C LEU A 96 9.58 -4.62 -3.04
N VAL A 97 8.49 -4.22 -3.70
CA VAL A 97 8.54 -3.72 -5.08
C VAL A 97 9.37 -2.44 -5.15
N ALA A 98 9.16 -1.50 -4.23
CA ALA A 98 9.95 -0.27 -4.15
C ALA A 98 11.44 -0.57 -3.89
N GLN A 99 11.73 -1.49 -2.96
CA GLN A 99 13.10 -1.94 -2.67
C GLN A 99 13.75 -2.58 -3.90
N ARG A 100 13.03 -3.42 -4.65
CA ARG A 100 13.53 -4.03 -5.88
C ARG A 100 13.84 -2.99 -6.93
N THR A 101 12.96 -2.00 -7.14
CA THR A 101 13.19 -0.90 -8.10
C THR A 101 14.44 -0.11 -7.73
N ALA A 102 14.62 0.25 -6.46
CA ALA A 102 15.82 0.95 -6.00
C ALA A 102 17.10 0.12 -6.21
N THR A 103 17.03 -1.20 -6.01
CA THR A 103 18.15 -2.11 -6.20
C THR A 103 18.50 -2.29 -7.68
N ILE A 104 17.49 -2.40 -8.56
CA ILE A 104 17.67 -2.39 -10.01
C ILE A 104 18.41 -1.13 -10.45
N ASN A 105 18.00 0.05 -9.97
CA ASN A 105 18.64 1.29 -10.37
C ASN A 105 20.12 1.36 -9.96
N ARG A 106 20.48 0.86 -8.77
CA ARG A 106 21.89 0.77 -8.36
C ARG A 106 22.68 -0.20 -9.24
N LEU A 107 22.11 -1.37 -9.52
CA LEU A 107 22.74 -2.35 -10.39
C LEU A 107 22.99 -1.77 -11.78
N LEU A 108 22.01 -1.05 -12.36
CA LEU A 108 22.16 -0.42 -13.68
C LEU A 108 23.31 0.59 -13.70
N TRP A 109 23.51 1.38 -12.63
CA TRP A 109 24.65 2.28 -12.52
C TRP A 109 25.99 1.54 -12.48
N ARG A 110 26.07 0.44 -11.72
CA ARG A 110 27.30 -0.38 -11.67
C ARG A 110 27.60 -1.06 -13.00
N VAL A 111 26.58 -1.60 -13.66
CA VAL A 111 26.74 -2.20 -14.99
C VAL A 111 27.24 -1.14 -15.97
N HIS A 112 26.68 0.07 -15.95
CA HIS A 112 27.15 1.17 -16.78
C HIS A 112 28.60 1.60 -16.46
N GLU A 113 29.03 1.55 -15.20
CA GLU A 113 30.42 1.82 -14.81
C GLU A 113 31.38 0.75 -15.31
N LEU A 114 30.97 -0.53 -15.26
CA LEU A 114 31.76 -1.66 -15.73
C LEU A 114 31.86 -1.71 -17.25
N ASP A 115 30.72 -1.67 -17.93
CA ASP A 115 30.62 -1.64 -19.39
C ASP A 115 29.18 -1.23 -19.82
N PRO A 116 29.00 -0.04 -20.43
CA PRO A 116 27.69 0.42 -20.87
C PRO A 116 27.04 -0.47 -21.94
N ASP A 117 27.83 -1.22 -22.74
CA ASP A 117 27.30 -2.10 -23.79
C ASP A 117 26.61 -3.35 -23.21
N HIS A 118 26.85 -3.66 -21.93
CA HIS A 118 26.25 -4.77 -21.21
C HIS A 118 24.98 -4.39 -20.42
N ALA A 119 24.47 -3.16 -20.60
CA ALA A 119 23.24 -2.72 -19.95
C ALA A 119 22.05 -3.64 -20.30
N PRO A 120 21.35 -4.20 -19.30
CA PRO A 120 20.20 -5.05 -19.55
C PRO A 120 19.05 -4.24 -20.16
N LYS A 121 18.21 -4.90 -20.98
CA LYS A 121 17.03 -4.26 -21.58
C LYS A 121 16.13 -3.63 -20.51
N ALA A 122 15.54 -2.48 -20.83
CA ALA A 122 14.59 -1.82 -19.95
C ALA A 122 13.46 -2.79 -19.53
N ARG A 123 13.12 -2.76 -18.24
CA ARG A 123 12.04 -3.58 -17.64
C ARG A 123 12.20 -5.10 -17.87
N SER A 124 13.44 -5.61 -17.93
CA SER A 124 13.70 -7.04 -18.19
C SER A 124 14.19 -7.82 -16.96
N LEU A 125 14.62 -7.13 -15.90
CA LEU A 125 15.23 -7.75 -14.72
C LEU A 125 14.22 -8.44 -13.78
N ASP A 126 12.93 -8.33 -14.06
CA ASP A 126 11.87 -9.16 -13.47
C ASP A 126 11.83 -10.57 -14.07
N LEU A 127 12.44 -10.79 -15.25
CA LEU A 127 12.56 -12.08 -15.90
C LEU A 127 13.87 -12.81 -15.53
N ALA A 128 13.75 -14.08 -15.14
CA ALA A 128 14.90 -14.93 -14.75
C ALA A 128 15.95 -15.05 -15.86
N LYS A 129 15.54 -15.09 -17.14
CA LYS A 129 16.45 -15.16 -18.28
C LYS A 129 17.45 -14.01 -18.29
N HIS A 130 16.98 -12.78 -18.13
CA HIS A 130 17.84 -11.59 -18.21
C HIS A 130 18.75 -11.45 -16.99
N ARG A 131 18.25 -11.84 -15.80
CA ARG A 131 19.09 -11.93 -14.60
C ARG A 131 20.23 -12.94 -14.77
N ARG A 132 19.95 -14.10 -15.38
CA ARG A 132 20.98 -15.12 -15.63
C ARG A 132 22.05 -14.61 -16.59
N ILE A 133 21.64 -14.07 -17.75
CA ILE A 133 22.57 -13.52 -18.75
C ILE A 133 23.49 -12.46 -18.11
N LEU A 134 22.92 -11.54 -17.32
CA LEU A 134 23.71 -10.51 -16.64
C LEU A 134 24.64 -11.11 -15.58
N GLY A 135 24.16 -12.09 -14.80
CA GLY A 135 24.96 -12.77 -13.78
C GLY A 135 26.14 -13.55 -14.38
N ASP A 136 25.93 -14.23 -15.51
CA ASP A 136 26.96 -14.99 -16.22
C ASP A 136 28.08 -14.06 -16.68
N TRP A 137 27.74 -12.88 -17.22
CA TRP A 137 28.73 -11.86 -17.58
C TRP A 137 29.44 -11.28 -16.35
N LEU A 138 28.70 -10.86 -15.31
CA LEU A 138 29.29 -10.31 -14.08
C LEU A 138 30.26 -11.27 -13.38
N ALA A 139 30.08 -12.58 -13.54
CA ALA A 139 31.00 -13.59 -13.00
C ALA A 139 32.37 -13.60 -13.71
N THR A 140 32.45 -13.07 -14.93
CA THR A 140 33.70 -12.96 -15.69
C THR A 140 34.47 -11.68 -15.40
N VAL A 141 33.82 -10.70 -14.77
CA VAL A 141 34.40 -9.38 -14.50
C VAL A 141 35.01 -9.36 -13.09
N PRO A 142 36.32 -9.09 -12.93
CA PRO A 142 36.94 -8.98 -11.62
C PRO A 142 36.68 -7.60 -10.98
N GLY A 143 36.91 -7.52 -9.66
CA GLY A 143 36.91 -6.25 -8.92
C GLY A 143 35.64 -5.99 -8.11
N LEU A 144 35.74 -5.00 -7.22
CA LEU A 144 34.72 -4.71 -6.21
C LEU A 144 33.38 -4.27 -6.82
N VAL A 145 33.39 -3.51 -7.92
CA VAL A 145 32.16 -3.06 -8.58
C VAL A 145 31.36 -4.27 -9.10
N ALA A 146 32.03 -5.26 -9.69
CA ALA A 146 31.40 -6.50 -10.17
C ALA A 146 30.93 -7.40 -9.02
N GLU A 147 31.65 -7.44 -7.90
CA GLU A 147 31.19 -8.10 -6.67
C GLU A 147 29.87 -7.50 -6.15
N LEU A 148 29.83 -6.19 -5.94
CA LEU A 148 28.64 -5.51 -5.46
C LEU A 148 27.46 -5.59 -6.45
N ALA A 149 27.74 -5.61 -7.76
CA ALA A 149 26.73 -5.83 -8.77
C ALA A 149 26.14 -7.25 -8.70
N ARG A 150 26.94 -8.28 -8.41
CA ARG A 150 26.46 -9.66 -8.19
C ARG A 150 25.58 -9.76 -6.94
N ASP A 151 25.95 -9.07 -5.86
CA ASP A 151 25.15 -9.02 -4.63
C ASP A 151 23.80 -8.34 -4.87
N GLU A 152 23.79 -7.19 -5.55
CA GLU A 152 22.56 -6.49 -5.92
C GLU A 152 21.67 -7.33 -6.85
N LEU A 153 22.27 -8.07 -7.79
CA LEU A 153 21.55 -9.01 -8.64
C LEU A 153 20.92 -10.16 -7.84
N ALA A 154 21.64 -10.72 -6.87
CA ALA A 154 21.12 -11.75 -5.97
C ALA A 154 19.95 -11.22 -5.13
N ASP A 155 20.03 -9.98 -4.65
CA ASP A 155 18.94 -9.32 -3.95
C ASP A 155 17.71 -9.12 -4.85
N ILE A 156 17.90 -8.74 -6.12
CA ILE A 156 16.79 -8.61 -7.08
C ILE A 156 16.10 -9.95 -7.30
N ILE A 157 16.84 -11.06 -7.39
CA ILE A 157 16.28 -12.41 -7.50
C ILE A 157 15.40 -12.71 -6.28
N ARG A 158 15.98 -12.60 -5.08
CA ARG A 158 15.30 -12.88 -3.81
C ARG A 158 14.03 -12.02 -3.61
N LEU A 159 14.12 -10.73 -3.91
CA LEU A 159 12.99 -9.80 -3.84
C LEU A 159 11.89 -10.18 -4.82
N THR A 160 12.25 -10.53 -6.06
CA THR A 160 11.28 -10.95 -7.09
C THR A 160 10.54 -12.21 -6.69
N GLU A 161 11.24 -13.21 -6.16
CA GLU A 161 10.62 -14.45 -5.66
C GLU A 161 9.66 -14.18 -4.50
N THR A 162 10.07 -13.34 -3.55
CA THR A 162 9.23 -12.95 -2.41
C THR A 162 7.98 -12.19 -2.85
N ILE A 163 8.12 -11.25 -3.80
CA ILE A 163 7.01 -10.49 -4.38
C ILE A 163 6.03 -11.43 -5.07
N ASN A 164 6.52 -12.38 -5.87
CA ASN A 164 5.68 -13.35 -6.58
C ASN A 164 4.93 -14.27 -5.61
N ALA A 165 5.60 -14.73 -4.54
CA ALA A 165 4.96 -15.52 -3.49
C ALA A 165 3.85 -14.72 -2.78
N LEU A 166 4.09 -13.44 -2.46
CA LEU A 166 3.06 -12.56 -1.88
C LEU A 166 1.91 -12.32 -2.84
N THR A 167 2.18 -12.06 -4.13
CA THR A 167 1.13 -11.93 -5.16
C THR A 167 0.25 -13.17 -5.22
N LYS A 168 0.85 -14.37 -5.24
CA LYS A 168 0.10 -15.63 -5.23
C LYS A 168 -0.76 -15.77 -3.97
N ARG A 169 -0.19 -15.48 -2.80
CA ARG A 169 -0.90 -15.55 -1.50
C ARG A 169 -2.07 -14.56 -1.43
N ILE A 170 -1.88 -13.33 -1.92
CA ILE A 170 -2.93 -12.31 -2.01
C ILE A 170 -4.03 -12.79 -2.95
N GLY A 171 -3.68 -13.24 -4.16
CA GLY A 171 -4.65 -13.71 -5.14
C GLY A 171 -5.48 -14.90 -4.65
N GLN A 172 -4.86 -15.85 -3.95
CA GLN A 172 -5.57 -16.97 -3.32
C GLN A 172 -6.60 -16.48 -2.29
N ARG A 173 -6.22 -15.54 -1.42
CA ARG A 173 -7.11 -15.00 -0.37
C ARG A 173 -8.26 -14.17 -0.95
N VAL A 174 -7.99 -13.35 -1.96
CA VAL A 174 -9.03 -12.56 -2.64
C VAL A 174 -10.08 -13.45 -3.30
N ARG A 175 -9.68 -14.59 -3.90
CA ARG A 175 -10.63 -15.57 -4.49
C ARG A 175 -11.63 -16.12 -3.48
N HIS A 176 -11.21 -16.29 -2.22
CA HIS A 176 -12.09 -16.82 -1.17
C HIS A 176 -13.02 -15.77 -0.56
N VAL A 177 -12.55 -14.52 -0.45
CA VAL A 177 -13.26 -13.48 0.31
C VAL A 177 -14.09 -12.56 -0.58
N ALA A 178 -13.62 -12.28 -1.80
CA ALA A 178 -14.27 -11.33 -2.69
C ALA A 178 -14.05 -11.71 -4.16
N PRO A 179 -14.58 -12.85 -4.63
CA PRO A 179 -14.39 -13.32 -6.01
C PRO A 179 -14.90 -12.32 -7.06
N VAL A 180 -15.93 -11.53 -6.72
CA VAL A 180 -16.51 -10.49 -7.59
C VAL A 180 -15.48 -9.40 -7.93
N LEU A 181 -14.53 -9.09 -7.02
CA LEU A 181 -13.49 -8.08 -7.28
C LEU A 181 -12.51 -8.50 -8.37
N LEU A 182 -12.33 -9.80 -8.62
CA LEU A 182 -11.46 -10.31 -9.68
C LEU A 182 -12.11 -10.24 -11.07
N ALA A 183 -13.42 -10.02 -11.13
CA ALA A 183 -14.18 -9.86 -12.36
C ALA A 183 -14.32 -8.38 -12.78
N LEU A 184 -13.94 -7.44 -11.91
CA LEU A 184 -14.01 -6.01 -12.20
C LEU A 184 -12.79 -5.56 -13.01
N PRO A 185 -12.98 -4.93 -14.19
CA PRO A 185 -11.88 -4.40 -14.98
C PRO A 185 -11.05 -3.40 -14.15
N GLY A 186 -9.74 -3.68 -14.01
CA GLY A 186 -8.82 -2.83 -13.23
C GLY A 186 -8.70 -3.18 -11.74
N CYS A 187 -9.39 -4.21 -11.26
CA CYS A 187 -9.19 -4.76 -9.92
C CYS A 187 -8.64 -6.20 -10.03
N GLY A 188 -7.42 -6.44 -9.55
CA GLY A 188 -6.84 -7.79 -9.44
C GLY A 188 -6.07 -8.31 -10.66
N SER A 189 -5.90 -7.50 -11.71
CA SER A 189 -5.01 -7.75 -12.87
C SER A 189 -3.68 -7.01 -12.74
#